data_AF-A0A8S4GQ43-F1
#
_entry.id   AF-A0A8S4GQ43-F1
#
_cell.length_a   1.000
_cell.length_b   1.000
_cell.length_c   1.000
_cell.angle_alpha   90.00
_cell.angle_beta   90.00
_cell.angle_gamma   90.00
#
_symmetry.space_group_name_H-M   'P 1'
#
loop_
_entity.id
_entity.type
_entity.pdbx_description
1 polymer ?
#
loop_
_entity_poly.entity_id
_entity_poly.type
_entity_poly.pdbx_seq_one_letter_code
_entity_poly.pdbx_strand_id
1 'polypeptide(L)'
;MGPLALVLALMVPHVFYAWLWHFPLPFYAVFKDRSVDVFAYIAGVMKLVQFAAVGSWYITTDAPAKLSFTSLSPWLEVHPLQYLLFGGLVFVGQSLNTGIYKAIGLPGVYYGCKLGRSIPWHTGFPFSVCPHPQYVGSVATVWGLAALAFYHAPPGIGALALYWTALYAGTGLVEQYL
;
A
#
# COMPACT_ATOMS: atom_id res chain seq x y z
N MET A 1 -4.61 -19.59 -3.30
CA MET A 1 -4.73 -19.19 -1.88
C MET A 1 -6.19 -18.89 -1.58
N GLY A 2 -6.72 -19.36 -0.45
CA GLY A 2 -8.12 -19.11 -0.09
C GLY A 2 -8.41 -17.64 0.27
N PRO A 3 -9.66 -17.17 0.15
CA PRO A 3 -10.04 -15.78 0.42
C PRO A 3 -9.68 -15.28 1.83
N LEU A 4 -9.84 -16.12 2.87
CA LEU A 4 -9.50 -15.76 4.24
C LEU A 4 -8.01 -15.43 4.40
N ALA A 5 -7.14 -16.28 3.84
CA ALA A 5 -5.69 -16.06 3.89
C ALA A 5 -5.28 -14.78 3.14
N LEU A 6 -5.94 -14.45 2.02
CA LEU A 6 -5.73 -13.18 1.31
C LEU A 6 -6.05 -11.99 2.20
N VAL A 7 -7.27 -11.97 2.76
CA VAL A 7 -7.76 -10.87 3.60
C VAL A 7 -6.86 -10.65 4.82
N LEU A 8 -6.45 -11.74 5.47
CA LEU A 8 -5.54 -11.68 6.62
C LEU A 8 -4.16 -11.14 6.21
N ALA A 9 -3.56 -11.67 5.13
CA ALA A 9 -2.25 -11.21 4.64
C ALA A 9 -2.27 -9.71 4.31
N LEU A 10 -3.35 -9.23 3.71
CA LEU A 10 -3.53 -7.81 3.41
C LEU A 10 -3.71 -6.94 4.66
N MET A 11 -4.30 -7.48 5.73
CA MET A 11 -4.52 -6.75 6.97
C MET A 11 -3.25 -6.59 7.82
N VAL A 12 -2.28 -7.50 7.69
CA VAL A 12 -1.10 -7.59 8.58
C VAL A 12 -0.39 -6.24 8.81
N PRO A 13 -0.01 -5.45 7.77
CA PRO A 13 0.69 -4.20 8.03
C PRO A 13 -0.17 -3.22 8.79
N HIS A 14 -1.48 -3.15 8.51
CA HIS A 14 -2.39 -2.19 9.13
C HIS A 14 -2.59 -2.48 10.62
N VAL A 15 -2.67 -3.75 11.01
CA VAL A 15 -2.70 -4.15 12.43
C VAL A 15 -1.38 -3.80 13.11
N PHE A 16 -0.25 -4.06 12.45
CA PHE A 16 1.06 -3.72 13.00
C PHE A 16 1.24 -2.20 13.16
N TYR A 17 0.83 -1.41 12.17
CA TYR A 17 0.86 0.05 12.20
C TYR A 17 -0.01 0.58 13.33
N ALA A 18 -1.24 0.10 13.46
CA ALA A 18 -2.14 0.49 14.55
C ALA A 18 -1.55 0.13 15.93
N TRP A 19 -1.00 -1.08 16.10
CA TRP A 19 -0.32 -1.46 17.34
C TRP A 19 0.85 -0.52 17.66
N LEU A 20 1.72 -0.28 16.69
CA LEU A 20 2.89 0.57 16.88
C LEU A 20 2.51 2.03 17.16
N TRP A 21 1.40 2.50 16.56
CA TRP A 21 0.86 3.83 16.80
C TRP A 21 0.42 4.03 18.25
N HIS A 22 -0.26 3.05 18.85
CA HIS A 22 -0.77 3.14 20.23
C HIS A 22 0.25 2.72 21.29
N PHE A 23 1.13 1.78 20.95
CA PHE A 23 2.12 1.20 21.86
C PHE A 23 3.54 1.32 21.28
N PRO A 24 4.06 2.55 21.05
CA PRO A 24 5.40 2.72 20.50
C PRO A 24 6.50 2.37 21.51
N LEU A 25 6.23 2.47 22.82
CA LEU A 25 7.24 2.33 23.87
C LEU A 25 7.91 0.94 23.92
N PRO A 26 7.18 -0.20 23.89
CA PRO A 26 7.82 -1.51 23.84
C PRO A 26 8.74 -1.67 22.62
N PHE A 27 8.30 -1.20 21.45
CA PHE A 27 9.08 -1.28 20.23
C PHE A 27 10.34 -0.41 20.32
N TYR A 28 10.18 0.84 20.78
CA TYR A 28 11.30 1.74 21.01
C TYR A 28 12.27 1.23 22.09
N ALA A 29 11.76 0.58 23.14
CA ALA A 29 12.58 0.02 24.21
C ALA A 29 13.52 -1.09 23.70
N VAL A 30 13.08 -1.88 22.73
CA VAL A 30 13.87 -2.97 22.13
C VAL A 30 14.87 -2.43 21.11
N PHE A 31 14.45 -1.54 20.21
CA PHE A 31 15.27 -1.15 19.05
C PHE A 31 15.95 0.21 19.17
N LYS A 32 15.54 1.06 20.13
CA LYS A 32 16.12 2.38 20.41
C LYS A 32 16.28 3.21 19.14
N ASP A 33 17.50 3.67 18.84
CA ASP A 33 17.79 4.51 17.68
C ASP A 33 17.54 3.81 16.34
N ARG A 34 17.51 2.47 16.32
CA ARG A 34 17.25 1.65 15.13
C ARG A 34 15.77 1.42 14.86
N SER A 35 14.86 1.90 15.73
CA SER A 35 13.42 1.61 15.63
C SER A 35 12.83 1.97 14.26
N VAL A 36 13.18 3.14 13.72
CA VAL A 36 12.69 3.58 12.40
C VAL A 36 13.15 2.63 11.28
N ASP A 37 14.43 2.25 11.28
CA ASP A 37 14.98 1.37 10.24
C ASP A 37 14.38 -0.04 10.32
N VAL A 38 14.21 -0.56 11.55
CA VAL A 38 13.59 -1.86 11.78
C VAL A 38 12.12 -1.83 11.39
N PHE A 39 11.39 -0.76 11.69
CA PHE A 39 10.03 -0.57 11.22
C PHE A 39 9.99 -0.57 9.68
N ALA A 40 10.83 0.22 9.01
CA ALA A 40 10.89 0.25 7.55
C ALA A 40 11.16 -1.15 6.95
N TYR A 41 12.08 -1.92 7.55
CA TYR A 41 12.36 -3.29 7.13
C TYR A 41 11.16 -4.22 7.31
N ILE A 42 10.54 -4.23 8.49
CA ILE A 42 9.35 -5.04 8.80
C ILE A 42 8.21 -4.69 7.83
N ALA A 43 7.95 -3.40 7.60
CA ALA A 43 6.93 -2.93 6.66
C ALA A 43 7.23 -3.39 5.23
N GLY A 44 8.51 -3.36 4.81
CA GLY A 44 8.95 -3.92 3.53
C GLY A 44 8.64 -5.41 3.40
N VAL A 45 8.99 -6.20 4.42
CA VAL A 45 8.70 -7.65 4.46
C VAL A 45 7.18 -7.91 4.41
N MET A 46 6.38 -7.18 5.19
CA MET A 46 4.92 -7.33 5.16
C MET A 46 4.33 -6.96 3.80
N LYS A 47 4.85 -5.93 3.12
CA LYS A 47 4.43 -5.60 1.75
C LYS A 47 4.77 -6.71 0.77
N LEU A 48 5.93 -7.35 0.89
CA LEU A 48 6.27 -8.53 0.09
C LEU A 48 5.28 -9.68 0.33
N VAL A 49 4.89 -9.91 1.58
CA VAL A 49 3.83 -10.88 1.92
C VAL A 49 2.50 -10.50 1.26
N GLN A 50 2.09 -9.23 1.30
CA GLN A 50 0.88 -8.76 0.62
C GLN A 50 0.96 -9.00 -0.90
N PHE A 51 2.06 -8.64 -1.55
CA PHE A 51 2.24 -8.86 -3.00
C PHE A 51 2.25 -10.35 -3.36
N ALA A 52 2.94 -11.18 -2.57
CA ALA A 52 2.96 -12.63 -2.75
C ALA A 52 1.58 -13.25 -2.56
N ALA A 53 0.80 -12.76 -1.58
CA ALA A 53 -0.57 -13.18 -1.34
C ALA A 53 -1.47 -12.84 -2.55
N VAL A 54 -1.46 -11.59 -3.03
CA VAL A 54 -2.23 -11.18 -4.21
C VAL A 54 -1.80 -11.96 -5.45
N GLY A 55 -0.49 -12.10 -5.68
CA GLY A 55 0.05 -12.86 -6.81
C GLY A 55 -0.36 -14.33 -6.76
N SER A 56 -0.27 -14.96 -5.59
CA SER A 56 -0.74 -16.33 -5.38
C SER A 56 -2.24 -16.46 -5.67
N TRP A 57 -3.06 -15.55 -5.13
CA TRP A 57 -4.51 -15.53 -5.42
C TRP A 57 -4.79 -15.36 -6.91
N TYR A 58 -4.11 -14.42 -7.58
CA TYR A 58 -4.24 -14.17 -9.01
C TYR A 58 -3.91 -15.40 -9.85
N ILE A 59 -2.80 -16.08 -9.54
CA ILE A 59 -2.34 -17.26 -10.29
C ILE A 59 -3.23 -18.48 -10.03
N THR A 60 -3.68 -18.68 -8.79
CA THR A 60 -4.39 -19.91 -8.38
C THR A 60 -5.91 -19.85 -8.53
N THR A 61 -6.52 -18.68 -8.69
CA THR A 61 -7.98 -18.54 -8.86
C THR A 61 -8.30 -18.44 -10.35
N ASP A 62 -9.18 -19.26 -10.89
CA ASP A 62 -9.45 -19.28 -12.33
C ASP A 62 -9.96 -17.94 -12.88
N ALA A 63 -9.48 -17.57 -14.07
CA ALA A 63 -9.96 -16.43 -14.84
C ALA A 63 -9.84 -16.75 -16.33
N PRO A 64 -10.75 -16.25 -17.18
CA PRO A 64 -10.84 -16.64 -18.58
C PRO A 64 -9.64 -16.21 -19.42
N ALA A 65 -9.01 -15.07 -19.10
CA ALA A 65 -7.90 -14.50 -19.88
C ALA A 65 -6.90 -13.76 -18.99
N LYS A 66 -6.19 -14.49 -18.11
CA LYS A 66 -5.18 -13.86 -17.23
C LYS A 66 -4.07 -13.18 -18.01
N LEU A 67 -3.68 -11.99 -17.56
CA LEU A 67 -2.43 -11.39 -17.94
C LEU A 67 -1.31 -12.35 -17.54
N SER A 68 -0.44 -12.66 -18.51
CA SER A 68 0.63 -13.64 -18.33
C SER A 68 1.94 -13.06 -18.82
N PHE A 69 3.03 -13.30 -18.08
CA PHE A 69 4.36 -12.93 -18.52
C PHE A 69 4.90 -13.83 -19.65
N THR A 70 4.26 -14.97 -19.90
CA THR A 70 4.69 -15.93 -20.93
C THR A 70 3.96 -15.79 -22.27
N SER A 71 2.91 -14.96 -22.34
CA SER A 71 2.13 -14.74 -23.56
C SER A 71 1.74 -13.28 -23.70
N LEU A 72 1.93 -12.73 -24.91
CA LEU A 72 1.57 -11.35 -25.24
C LEU A 72 0.08 -11.17 -25.57
N SER A 73 -0.63 -12.24 -25.98
CA SER A 73 -2.02 -12.12 -26.47
C SER A 73 -2.96 -11.45 -25.47
N PRO A 74 -2.99 -11.84 -24.17
CA PRO A 74 -3.85 -11.18 -23.20
C PRO A 74 -3.54 -9.69 -23.00
N TRP A 75 -2.28 -9.27 -23.21
CA TRP A 75 -1.88 -7.86 -23.08
C TRP A 75 -2.35 -7.01 -24.26
N LEU A 76 -2.46 -7.59 -25.46
CA LEU A 76 -2.97 -6.90 -26.64
C LEU A 76 -4.49 -6.68 -26.57
N GLU A 77 -5.20 -7.49 -25.79
CA GLU A 77 -6.64 -7.41 -25.57
C GLU A 77 -7.03 -6.37 -24.51
N VAL A 78 -6.07 -5.88 -23.73
CA VAL A 78 -6.32 -4.85 -22.71
C VAL A 78 -6.77 -3.56 -23.38
N HIS A 79 -7.94 -3.05 -22.95
CA HIS A 79 -8.51 -1.84 -23.53
C HIS A 79 -7.61 -0.60 -23.27
N PRO A 80 -7.41 0.32 -24.23
CA PRO A 80 -6.55 1.50 -24.05
C PRO A 80 -6.87 2.34 -22.80
N LEU A 81 -8.15 2.43 -22.43
CA LEU A 81 -8.57 3.09 -21.19
C LEU A 81 -7.99 2.45 -19.93
N GLN A 82 -7.82 1.13 -19.89
CA GLN A 82 -7.22 0.44 -18.74
C GLN A 82 -5.74 0.81 -18.60
N TYR A 83 -5.01 0.91 -19.71
CA TYR A 83 -3.63 1.41 -19.72
C TYR A 83 -3.54 2.86 -19.24
N LEU A 84 -4.46 3.72 -19.70
CA LEU A 84 -4.50 5.12 -19.29
C LEU A 84 -4.79 5.26 -17.78
N LEU A 85 -5.78 4.52 -17.27
CA LEU A 85 -6.13 4.50 -15.85
C LEU A 85 -4.98 3.95 -15.00
N PHE A 86 -4.38 2.85 -15.44
CA PHE A 86 -3.18 2.28 -14.80
C PHE A 86 -2.05 3.30 -14.72
N GLY A 87 -1.64 3.85 -15.87
CA GLY A 87 -0.54 4.80 -15.95
C GLY A 87 -0.81 6.05 -15.13
N GLY A 88 -1.99 6.65 -15.26
CA GLY A 88 -2.39 7.86 -14.54
C GLY A 88 -2.44 7.66 -13.02
N LEU A 89 -3.12 6.61 -12.54
CA LEU A 89 -3.27 6.36 -11.11
C LEU A 89 -1.96 5.92 -10.44
N VAL A 90 -1.15 5.09 -11.11
CA VAL A 90 0.17 4.72 -10.61
C VAL A 90 1.09 5.94 -10.60
N PHE A 91 1.08 6.78 -11.64
CA PHE A 91 1.88 8.00 -11.68
C PHE A 91 1.53 8.95 -10.54
N VAL A 92 0.25 9.24 -10.33
CA VAL A 92 -0.23 10.06 -9.20
C VAL A 92 0.19 9.42 -7.88
N GLY A 93 -0.06 8.12 -7.73
CA GLY A 93 0.20 7.41 -6.49
C GLY A 93 1.67 7.38 -6.10
N GLN A 94 2.56 7.11 -7.06
CA GLN A 94 4.00 7.11 -6.84
C GLN A 94 4.58 8.51 -6.67
N SER A 95 3.99 9.53 -7.31
CA SER A 95 4.36 10.94 -7.11
C SER A 95 4.09 11.38 -5.67
N LEU A 96 2.91 11.05 -5.12
CA LEU A 96 2.58 11.32 -3.72
C LEU A 96 3.50 10.56 -2.75
N ASN A 97 3.73 9.27 -2.97
CA ASN A 97 4.62 8.47 -2.14
C ASN A 97 6.05 9.03 -2.14
N THR A 98 6.63 9.27 -3.32
CA THR A 98 7.96 9.84 -3.47
C THR A 98 8.06 11.22 -2.83
N GLY A 99 7.01 12.05 -2.97
CA GLY A 99 6.93 13.37 -2.36
C GLY A 99 7.09 13.33 -0.84
N ILE A 100 6.50 12.35 -0.16
CA ILE A 100 6.59 12.23 1.30
C ILE A 100 8.01 11.91 1.74
N TYR A 101 8.64 10.93 1.09
CA TYR A 101 10.04 10.59 1.40
C TYR A 101 10.95 11.80 1.18
N LYS A 102 10.69 12.62 0.16
CA LYS A 102 11.42 13.89 -0.06
C LYS A 102 11.12 14.95 1.01
N ALA A 103 9.88 15.03 1.48
CA ALA A 103 9.43 16.05 2.42
C ALA A 103 9.88 15.79 3.87
N ILE A 104 9.68 14.57 4.37
CA ILE A 104 9.85 14.24 5.80
C ILE A 104 10.78 13.04 6.04
N GLY A 105 11.37 12.48 4.98
CA GLY A 105 12.34 11.39 5.06
C GLY A 105 11.76 10.07 5.55
N LEU A 106 12.65 9.07 5.67
CA LEU A 106 12.33 7.76 6.26
C LEU A 106 11.75 7.88 7.68
N PRO A 107 12.30 8.73 8.58
CA PRO A 107 11.75 8.87 9.93
C PRO A 107 10.33 9.43 9.94
N GLY A 108 9.99 10.34 9.03
CA GLY A 108 8.63 10.88 8.96
C GLY A 108 7.61 9.84 8.49
N VAL A 109 7.99 8.94 7.58
CA VAL A 109 7.13 7.86 7.09
C VAL A 109 6.87 6.78 8.15
N TYR A 110 7.90 6.42 8.92
CA TYR A 110 7.86 5.29 9.83
C TYR A 110 7.79 5.73 11.30
N TYR A 111 6.80 6.58 11.61
CA TYR A 111 6.46 7.06 12.97
C TYR A 111 7.64 7.53 13.82
N GLY A 112 8.63 8.17 13.20
CA GLY A 112 9.80 8.68 13.91
C GLY A 112 9.42 9.61 15.07
N CYS A 113 8.35 10.40 14.92
CA CYS A 113 7.83 11.24 16.01
C CYS A 113 7.41 10.46 17.26
N LYS A 114 6.92 9.22 17.12
CA LYS A 114 6.61 8.31 18.24
C LYS A 114 7.80 7.47 18.68
N LEU A 115 8.85 7.39 17.86
CA LEU A 115 10.05 6.58 18.06
C LEU A 115 11.29 7.44 18.36
N GLY A 116 11.10 8.61 18.98
CA GLY A 116 12.18 9.47 19.50
C GLY A 116 12.93 10.29 18.45
N ARG A 117 12.40 10.43 17.23
CA ARG A 117 12.97 11.29 16.18
C ARG A 117 12.19 12.60 16.07
N SER A 118 12.92 13.71 15.90
CA SER A 118 12.31 14.98 15.52
C SER A 118 12.03 15.00 14.02
N ILE A 119 10.77 15.22 13.65
CA ILE A 119 10.31 15.24 12.25
C ILE A 119 9.94 16.68 11.91
N PRO A 120 10.49 17.27 10.82
CA PRO A 120 10.13 18.61 10.41
C PRO A 120 8.66 18.66 9.99
N TRP A 121 7.96 19.73 10.40
CA TRP A 121 6.63 20.02 9.87
C TRP A 121 6.75 20.52 8.43
N HIS A 122 5.96 19.96 7.51
CA HIS A 122 5.99 20.32 6.09
C HIS A 122 4.59 20.61 5.57
N THR A 123 4.40 21.74 4.89
CA THR A 123 3.11 22.17 4.33
C THR A 123 3.06 22.17 2.80
N GLY A 124 4.21 21.97 2.14
CA GLY A 124 4.29 21.89 0.68
C GLY A 124 3.81 20.54 0.14
N PHE A 125 4.07 20.30 -1.16
CA PHE A 125 3.78 19.00 -1.76
C PHE A 125 4.51 17.87 -0.99
N PRO A 126 3.85 16.74 -0.69
CA PRO A 126 2.48 16.38 -1.09
C PRO A 126 1.38 16.72 -0.07
N PHE A 127 1.71 17.28 1.09
CA PHE A 127 0.74 17.61 2.14
C PHE A 127 -0.19 18.78 1.78
N SER A 128 0.19 19.63 0.81
CA SER A 128 -0.69 20.65 0.24
C SER A 128 -1.86 20.09 -0.59
N VAL A 129 -1.81 18.81 -0.97
CA VAL A 129 -2.84 18.15 -1.82
C VAL A 129 -3.84 17.37 -0.97
N CYS A 130 -3.38 16.63 0.03
CA CYS A 130 -4.23 15.89 0.95
C CYS A 130 -3.51 15.60 2.29
N PRO A 131 -4.24 15.31 3.39
CA PRO A 131 -3.63 15.08 4.70
C PRO A 131 -2.79 13.79 4.81
N HIS A 132 -3.21 12.71 4.14
CA HIS A 132 -2.52 11.41 4.16
C HIS A 132 -2.03 10.99 2.77
N PRO A 133 -1.03 11.70 2.19
CA PRO A 133 -0.62 11.48 0.80
C PRO A 133 -0.08 10.07 0.54
N GLN A 134 0.45 9.39 1.56
CA GLN A 134 0.99 8.03 1.40
C GLN A 134 -0.14 7.04 1.17
N TYR A 135 -1.22 7.22 1.90
CA TYR A 135 -2.38 6.33 1.88
C TYR A 135 -3.17 6.54 0.61
N VAL A 136 -3.42 7.80 0.25
CA VAL A 136 -4.00 8.15 -1.05
C VAL A 136 -3.15 7.60 -2.19
N GLY A 137 -1.82 7.76 -2.13
CA GLY A 137 -0.94 7.28 -3.19
C GLY A 137 -0.87 5.75 -3.28
N SER A 138 -0.94 5.05 -2.15
CA SER A 138 -1.00 3.59 -2.10
C SER A 138 -2.32 3.08 -2.69
N VAL A 139 -3.45 3.68 -2.30
CA VAL A 139 -4.78 3.36 -2.83
C VAL A 139 -4.84 3.62 -4.34
N ALA A 140 -4.35 4.77 -4.81
CA ALA A 140 -4.29 5.06 -6.25
C ALA A 140 -3.48 4.00 -7.02
N THR A 141 -2.33 3.57 -6.48
CA THR A 141 -1.52 2.51 -7.10
C THR A 141 -2.29 1.18 -7.18
N VAL A 142 -3.00 0.78 -6.12
CA VAL A 142 -3.83 -0.44 -6.11
C VAL A 142 -4.95 -0.35 -7.14
N TRP A 143 -5.66 0.78 -7.22
CA TRP A 143 -6.71 0.98 -8.22
C TRP A 143 -6.17 1.01 -9.65
N GLY A 144 -4.98 1.56 -9.88
CA GLY A 144 -4.31 1.50 -11.17
C GLY A 144 -4.05 0.06 -11.61
N LEU A 145 -3.50 -0.77 -10.72
CA LEU A 145 -3.27 -2.20 -10.98
C LEU A 145 -4.58 -2.97 -11.20
N ALA A 146 -5.60 -2.69 -10.39
CA ALA A 146 -6.92 -3.29 -10.53
C ALA A 146 -7.57 -2.90 -11.87
N ALA A 147 -7.44 -1.65 -12.31
CA ALA A 147 -7.93 -1.18 -13.60
C ALA A 147 -7.23 -1.88 -14.76
N LEU A 148 -5.90 -2.04 -14.70
CA LEU A 148 -5.13 -2.78 -15.70
C LEU A 148 -5.65 -4.21 -15.86
N ALA A 149 -5.90 -4.88 -14.74
CA ALA A 149 -6.26 -6.28 -14.73
C ALA A 149 -7.78 -6.53 -14.76
N PHE A 150 -8.64 -5.51 -14.79
CA PHE A 150 -10.06 -5.64 -14.43
C PHE A 150 -10.81 -6.76 -15.17
N TYR A 151 -10.70 -6.82 -16.50
CA TYR A 151 -11.33 -7.87 -17.33
C TYR A 151 -10.52 -9.17 -17.45
N HIS A 152 -9.29 -9.17 -16.94
CA HIS A 152 -8.31 -10.26 -17.04
C HIS A 152 -8.02 -10.90 -15.68
N ALA A 153 -8.56 -10.37 -14.60
CA ALA A 153 -8.33 -10.85 -13.25
C ALA A 153 -9.40 -11.86 -12.85
N PRO A 154 -9.12 -12.72 -11.85
CA PRO A 154 -10.15 -13.53 -11.24
C PRO A 154 -11.28 -12.64 -10.66
N PRO A 155 -12.52 -13.16 -10.58
CA PRO A 155 -13.61 -12.46 -9.93
C PRO A 155 -13.22 -11.97 -8.53
N GLY A 156 -13.52 -10.72 -8.22
CA GLY A 156 -13.24 -10.12 -6.91
C GLY A 156 -12.08 -9.10 -6.89
N ILE A 157 -11.41 -8.83 -8.01
CA ILE A 157 -10.36 -7.78 -8.08
C ILE A 157 -10.86 -6.40 -7.57
N GLY A 158 -12.10 -6.03 -7.89
CA GLY A 158 -12.71 -4.80 -7.39
C GLY A 158 -12.96 -4.82 -5.87
N ALA A 159 -13.44 -5.95 -5.34
CA ALA A 159 -13.62 -6.13 -3.90
C ALA A 159 -12.28 -6.09 -3.16
N LEU A 160 -11.22 -6.64 -3.77
CA LEU A 160 -9.86 -6.59 -3.25
C LEU A 160 -9.35 -5.14 -3.16
N ALA A 161 -9.53 -4.34 -4.22
CA ALA A 161 -9.14 -2.93 -4.24
C ALA A 161 -9.95 -2.11 -3.21
N LEU A 162 -11.24 -2.37 -3.07
CA LEU A 162 -12.10 -1.74 -2.06
C LEU A 162 -11.66 -2.11 -0.64
N TYR A 163 -11.37 -3.37 -0.38
CA TYR A 163 -10.87 -3.82 0.92
C TYR A 163 -9.54 -3.14 1.28
N TRP A 164 -8.60 -3.06 0.33
CA TRP A 164 -7.35 -2.34 0.55
C TRP A 164 -7.56 -0.85 0.83
N THR A 165 -8.53 -0.24 0.13
CA THR A 165 -8.94 1.15 0.36
C THR A 165 -9.47 1.32 1.79
N ALA A 166 -10.33 0.41 2.25
CA ALA A 166 -10.87 0.42 3.60
C ALA A 166 -9.78 0.29 4.68
N LEU A 167 -8.76 -0.56 4.45
CA LEU A 167 -7.62 -0.71 5.36
C LEU A 167 -6.82 0.59 5.49
N TYR A 168 -6.52 1.26 4.37
CA TYR A 168 -5.83 2.55 4.39
C TYR A 168 -6.68 3.68 4.98
N ALA A 169 -7.98 3.71 4.68
CA ALA A 169 -8.90 4.66 5.29
C ALA A 169 -8.97 4.46 6.82
N GLY A 170 -9.10 3.21 7.28
CA GLY A 170 -9.09 2.87 8.70
C GLY A 170 -7.77 3.26 9.38
N THR A 171 -6.63 3.03 8.72
CA THR A 171 -5.32 3.46 9.25
C THR A 171 -5.23 4.98 9.36
N GLY A 172 -5.70 5.71 8.34
CA GLY A 172 -5.76 7.18 8.39
C GLY A 172 -6.67 7.70 9.51
N LEU A 173 -7.84 7.09 9.71
CA LEU A 173 -8.75 7.45 10.80
C LEU A 173 -8.12 7.20 12.18
N VAL A 174 -7.44 6.06 12.35
CA VAL A 174 -6.68 5.76 13.57
C VAL A 174 -5.66 6.86 13.83
N GLU A 175 -4.82 7.20 12.85
CA GLU A 175 -3.77 8.20 13.05
C GLU A 175 -4.28 9.62 13.26
N GLN A 176 -5.43 9.94 12.69
CA GLN A 176 -6.00 11.28 12.74
C GLN A 176 -6.76 11.54 14.05
N TYR A 177 -7.39 10.51 14.63
CA TYR A 177 -8.38 10.70 15.70
C TYR A 177 -8.15 9.85 16.96
N LEU A 178 -7.27 8.83 16.92
CA LEU A 178 -7.03 7.89 18.02
C LEU A 178 -5.55 7.91 18.47
#